data_AF-A0A1B8ZCV3-F1
#
_entry.id   AF-A0A1B8ZCV3-F1
#
_cell.length_a   1.000
_cell.length_b   1.000
_cell.length_c   1.000
_cell.angle_alpha   90.00
_cell.angle_beta   90.00
_cell.angle_gamma   90.00
#
_symmetry.space_group_name_H-M   'P 1'
#
loop_
_entity.id
_entity.type
_entity.pdbx_description
1 polymer ?
#
loop_
_entity_poly.entity_id
_entity_poly.type
_entity_poly.pdbx_seq_one_letter_code
_entity_poly.pdbx_strand_id
1 'polypeptide(L)' 'MLSSANIISDEFVFFLTLLCFFVPAVLYTVSVLIYHIIKKELKSFLYYFLSFIISGVVGLAVIAFFGYTLLVGEV' A
#
# COMPACT_ATOMS: atom_id res chain seq x y z
N MET A 1 -7.57 -30.58 15.38
CA MET A 1 -8.33 -29.51 14.70
C MET A 1 -7.79 -28.12 15.09
N LEU A 2 -6.51 -27.84 14.77
CA LEU A 2 -5.88 -26.52 14.98
C LEU A 2 -5.41 -25.88 13.65
N SER A 3 -5.34 -26.67 12.56
CA SER A 3 -4.90 -26.20 11.24
C SER A 3 -5.86 -25.17 10.63
N SER A 4 -7.16 -25.31 10.86
CA SER A 4 -8.18 -24.39 10.32
C SER A 4 -8.12 -22.97 10.89
N ALA A 5 -7.71 -22.79 12.15
CA ALA A 5 -7.54 -21.46 12.76
C ALA A 5 -6.28 -20.75 12.25
N ASN A 6 -5.23 -21.50 11.91
CA ASN A 6 -3.99 -20.97 11.35
C ASN A 6 -4.19 -20.44 9.92
N ILE A 7 -4.99 -21.14 9.10
CA ILE A 7 -5.29 -20.72 7.72
C ILE A 7 -6.03 -19.37 7.69
N ILE A 8 -7.02 -19.19 8.59
CA ILE A 8 -7.80 -17.93 8.68
C ILE A 8 -6.92 -16.74 9.11
N SER A 9 -5.92 -16.99 9.97
CA SER A 9 -5.02 -15.94 10.46
C SER A 9 -3.95 -15.57 9.43
N ASP A 10 -3.36 -16.54 8.73
CA ASP A 10 -2.41 -16.28 7.64
C ASP A 10 -3.07 -15.57 6.45
N GLU A 11 -4.29 -15.98 6.07
CA GLU A 11 -5.08 -15.31 5.03
C GLU A 11 -5.40 -13.87 5.41
N PHE A 12 -5.78 -13.62 6.67
CA PHE A 12 -6.09 -12.27 7.15
C PHE A 12 -4.87 -11.34 7.07
N VAL A 13 -3.69 -11.79 7.51
CA VAL A 13 -2.46 -10.99 7.44
C VAL A 13 -2.07 -10.71 5.99
N PHE A 14 -2.25 -11.68 5.10
CA PHE A 14 -2.01 -11.49 3.68
C PHE A 14 -2.96 -10.45 3.06
N PHE A 15 -4.27 -10.56 3.29
CA PHE A 15 -5.24 -9.59 2.81
C PHE A 15 -5.01 -8.19 3.41
N LEU A 16 -4.66 -8.11 4.69
CA LEU A 16 -4.34 -6.84 5.36
C LEU A 16 -3.10 -6.18 4.72
N THR A 17 -2.06 -6.97 4.41
CA THR A 17 -0.85 -6.48 3.75
C THR A 17 -1.17 -5.99 2.34
N LEU A 18 -1.97 -6.74 1.58
CA LEU A 18 -2.44 -6.31 0.26
C LEU A 18 -3.23 -5.00 0.36
N LEU A 19 -4.15 -4.88 1.31
CA LEU A 19 -4.92 -3.67 1.51
C LEU A 19 -4.02 -2.47 1.84
N CYS A 20 -3.06 -2.67 2.75
CA CYS A 20 -2.08 -1.65 3.14
C CYS A 20 -1.20 -1.20 1.97
N PHE A 21 -0.92 -2.07 1.01
CA PHE A 21 -0.20 -1.71 -0.21
C PHE A 21 -1.12 -0.99 -1.23
N PHE A 22 -2.27 -1.59 -1.54
CA PHE A 22 -3.13 -1.14 -2.63
C PHE A 22 -3.80 0.20 -2.36
N VAL A 23 -4.25 0.47 -1.13
CA VAL A 23 -4.94 1.73 -0.79
C VAL A 23 -4.05 2.96 -1.08
N PRO A 24 -2.86 3.11 -0.49
CA PRO A 24 -1.99 4.25 -0.78
C PRO A 24 -1.50 4.23 -2.23
N ALA A 25 -1.26 3.06 -2.81
CA ALA A 25 -0.79 2.94 -4.20
C ALA A 25 -1.80 3.49 -5.21
N VAL A 26 -3.08 3.11 -5.06
CA VAL A 26 -4.17 3.58 -5.91
C VAL A 26 -4.40 5.07 -5.71
N LEU A 27 -4.50 5.53 -4.46
CA LEU A 27 -4.78 6.93 -4.16
C LEU A 27 -3.71 7.87 -4.74
N TYR A 28 -2.42 7.53 -4.56
CA TYR A 28 -1.33 8.31 -5.11
C TYR A 28 -1.34 8.30 -6.64
N THR A 29 -1.45 7.13 -7.24
CA THR A 29 -1.39 6.99 -8.71
C THR A 29 -2.55 7.72 -9.38
N VAL A 30 -3.76 7.60 -8.84
CA VAL A 30 -4.94 8.32 -9.32
C VAL A 30 -4.74 9.83 -9.20
N SER A 31 -4.21 10.31 -8.07
CA SER A 31 -3.94 11.74 -7.86
C SER A 31 -2.94 12.29 -8.87
N VAL A 32 -1.83 11.58 -9.12
CA VAL A 32 -0.81 11.96 -10.10
C VAL A 32 -1.36 11.92 -11.53
N LEU A 33 -2.20 10.93 -11.84
CA LEU A 33 -2.86 10.80 -13.12
C LEU A 33 -3.81 11.97 -13.38
N ILE A 34 -4.65 12.32 -12.41
CA ILE A 34 -5.53 13.50 -12.50
C ILE A 34 -4.71 14.78 -12.70
N TYR A 35 -3.63 14.96 -11.95
CA TYR A 35 -2.77 16.12 -12.06
C TYR A 35 -2.15 16.27 -13.46
N HIS A 36 -1.64 15.19 -14.04
CA HIS A 36 -1.08 15.21 -15.39
C HIS A 36 -2.15 15.39 -16.48
N ILE A 37 -3.36 14.86 -16.29
CA ILE A 37 -4.50 15.12 -17.20
C ILE A 37 -4.81 16.63 -17.21
N ILE A 38 -4.91 17.26 -16.04
CA ILE A 38 -5.19 18.71 -15.92
C ILE A 38 -4.08 19.52 -16.59
N LYS A 39 -2.82 19.13 -16.42
CA LYS A 39 -1.67 19.77 -17.09
C LYS A 39 -1.54 19.47 -18.58
N LYS A 40 -2.35 18.55 -19.14
CA LYS A 40 -2.21 18.02 -20.50
C LYS A 40 -0.81 17.43 -20.80
N GLU A 41 -0.09 17.02 -19.76
CA GLU A 41 1.25 16.42 -19.82
C GLU A 41 1.20 14.94 -19.45
N LEU A 42 0.40 14.17 -20.19
CA LEU A 42 0.30 12.73 -19.95
C LEU A 42 1.65 12.05 -20.21
N LYS A 43 2.21 11.44 -19.17
CA LYS A 43 3.40 10.61 -19.28
C LYS A 43 3.07 9.20 -19.77
N SER A 44 4.11 8.44 -20.12
CA SER A 44 3.99 7.04 -20.52
C SER A 44 3.34 6.19 -19.42
N PHE A 45 2.63 5.14 -19.81
CA PHE A 45 2.03 4.16 -18.89
C PHE A 45 3.03 3.63 -17.84
N LEU A 46 4.27 3.37 -18.26
CA LEU A 46 5.34 2.92 -17.37
C LEU A 46 5.61 3.89 -16.21
N TYR A 47 5.44 5.19 -16.42
CA TYR A 47 5.62 6.19 -15.36
C TYR A 47 4.58 6.02 -14.25
N TYR A 48 3.32 5.80 -14.61
CA TYR A 48 2.23 5.61 -13.65
C TYR A 48 2.33 4.24 -12.97
N PHE A 49 2.72 3.20 -13.70
CA PHE A 49 2.95 1.88 -13.13
C PHE A 49 4.10 1.88 -12.12
N LEU A 50 5.20 2.57 -12.41
CA LEU A 50 6.32 2.69 -11.47
C LEU A 50 5.92 3.54 -10.25
N SER A 51 5.17 4.62 -10.46
CA SER A 51 4.61 5.45 -9.38
C SER A 51 3.69 4.65 -8.45
N PHE A 52 2.90 3.73 -9.02
CA PHE A 52 2.05 2.82 -8.26
C PHE A 52 2.86 1.89 -7.37
N ILE A 53 3.89 1.24 -7.92
CA ILE A 53 4.75 0.34 -7.13
C ILE A 53 5.46 1.12 -6.02
N ILE A 54 6.07 2.26 -6.34
CA ILE A 54 6.81 3.07 -5.36
C ILE A 54 5.90 3.52 -4.23
N SER A 55 4.72 4.05 -4.54
CA SER A 55 3.79 4.54 -3.50
C SER A 55 3.21 3.41 -2.65
N GLY A 56 2.96 2.23 -3.22
CA GLY A 56 2.57 1.06 -2.43
C GLY A 56 3.66 0.60 -1.46
N VAL A 57 4.92 0.55 -1.90
CA VAL A 57 6.07 0.19 -1.04
C VAL A 57 6.26 1.22 0.07
N VAL A 58 6.15 2.52 -0.24
CA VAL A 58 6.21 3.59 0.76
C VAL A 58 5.05 3.47 1.75
N GLY A 59 3.84 3.17 1.29
CA GLY A 59 2.68 2.93 2.14
C GLY A 59 2.93 1.81 3.16
N LEU A 60 3.47 0.68 2.71
CA LEU A 60 3.86 -0.42 3.60
C LEU A 60 4.94 0.01 4.61
N ALA A 61 5.97 0.74 4.16
CA ALA A 61 7.04 1.20 5.04
C ALA A 61 6.51 2.14 6.15
N VAL A 62 5.60 3.06 5.81
CA VAL A 62 4.98 3.99 6.77
C VAL A 62 4.13 3.23 7.78
N ILE A 63 3.30 2.29 7.33
CA ILE A 63 2.42 1.51 8.22
C ILE A 63 3.26 0.62 9.14
N ALA A 64 4.30 -0.03 8.61
CA ALA A 64 5.22 -0.85 9.40
C ALA A 64 5.97 -0.01 10.45
N PHE A 65 6.46 1.18 10.06
CA PHE A 65 7.11 2.10 10.97
C PHE A 65 6.15 2.58 12.07
N PHE A 66 4.93 2.97 11.71
CA PHE A 66 3.93 3.44 12.67
C PHE A 66 3.52 2.33 13.64
N GLY A 67 3.28 1.11 13.13
CA GLY A 67 3.01 -0.07 13.94
C GLY A 67 4.14 -0.38 14.92
N TYR A 68 5.40 -0.27 14.47
CA TYR A 68 6.56 -0.42 15.35
C TYR A 68 6.60 0.65 16.44
N THR A 69 6.41 1.93 16.08
CA THR A 69 6.43 3.03 17.07
C THR A 69 5.29 2.93 18.08
N LEU A 70 4.10 2.47 17.68
CA LEU A 70 2.98 2.26 18.59
C LEU A 70 3.30 1.12 19.57
N LEU A 71 3.79 -0.02 19.07
CA LEU A 71 4.12 -1.17 19.92
C LEU A 71 5.27 -0.88 20.89
N VAL A 72 6.27 -0.09 20.48
CA VAL A 72 7.40 0.28 21.34
C VAL A 72 7.03 1.41 22.31
N GLY A 73 6.13 2.32 21.92
CA GLY A 73 5.67 3.43 22.76
C GLY A 73 4.69 3.04 23.86
N GLU A 74 4.10 1.83 23.80
CA GLU A 74 3.21 1.27 24.82
C GLU A 74 3.94 0.40 25.88
N VAL A 75 5.28 0.26 25.80
CA VAL A 75 6.14 -0.45 26.78
C VAL A 75 6.92 0.55 27.63
#